data_AF-A0A671P140-F1
#
_entry.id   AF-A0A671P140-F1
#
_cell.length_a   1.000
_cell.length_b   1.000
_cell.length_c   1.000
_cell.angle_alpha   90.00
_cell.angle_beta   90.00
_cell.angle_gamma   90.00
#
_symmetry.space_group_name_H-M   'P 1'
#
loop_
_entity.id
_entity.type
_entity.pdbx_description
1 polymer ?
#
loop_
_entity_poly.entity_id
_entity_poly.type
_entity_poly.pdbx_seq_one_letter_code
_entity_poly.pdbx_strand_id
1 'polypeptide(L)'
;PGSPSSSLSPSDGPPQYAKRTAAVSAISAKLFKPALSEVLCILGSGQQARSHYDVFTKLFKFKEVRVWSRNKEMAQRFVNDLQDPVTVCSSVKEAVIGADVIVTATGASQPILFGEWVKPGAHIAAVGACRPDWRELDDVLMREAVVYVDSREGATAESGDIILSGAEVFAELGEVINGSFPAQREKTTVFKSLGMGIQDAVSAKLVLEKWNSEY
;
A
#
# COMPACT_ATOMS: atom_id res chain seq x y z
N PRO A 1 -11.49 33.98 -6.64
CA PRO A 1 -10.72 33.76 -5.39
C PRO A 1 -10.78 32.27 -5.02
N GLY A 2 -9.77 31.51 -5.46
CA GLY A 2 -9.68 30.07 -5.29
C GLY A 2 -9.42 29.69 -3.84
N SER A 3 -10.31 28.88 -3.27
CA SER A 3 -10.04 28.12 -2.05
C SER A 3 -9.04 27.01 -2.37
N PRO A 4 -7.90 26.90 -1.67
CA PRO A 4 -6.98 25.79 -1.88
C PRO A 4 -7.68 24.51 -1.42
N SER A 5 -7.90 23.57 -2.34
CA SER A 5 -8.23 22.19 -2.01
C SER A 5 -7.01 21.58 -1.33
N SER A 6 -6.95 21.67 0.00
CA SER A 6 -5.92 21.00 0.78
C SER A 6 -6.18 19.50 0.68
N SER A 7 -5.45 18.81 -0.19
CA SER A 7 -5.38 17.35 -0.21
C SER A 7 -4.77 16.89 1.12
N LEU A 8 -5.63 16.50 2.05
CA LEU A 8 -5.25 15.84 3.30
C LEU A 8 -4.47 14.58 2.91
N SER A 9 -3.26 14.45 3.45
CA SER A 9 -2.46 13.24 3.25
C SER A 9 -3.25 12.04 3.81
N PRO A 10 -3.26 10.86 3.17
CA PRO A 10 -3.94 9.67 3.70
C PRO A 10 -3.49 9.25 5.11
N SER A 11 -2.38 9.80 5.61
CA SER A 11 -1.88 9.61 6.98
C SER A 11 -2.57 10.45 8.05
N ASP A 12 -3.26 11.54 7.70
CA ASP A 12 -3.89 12.49 8.65
C ASP A 12 -5.43 12.37 8.70
N GLY A 13 -6.00 11.39 7.98
CA GLY A 13 -7.44 11.18 7.90
C GLY A 13 -8.04 10.47 9.12
N PRO A 14 -9.35 10.63 9.38
CA PRO A 14 -10.11 9.82 10.33
C PRO A 14 -9.91 8.28 10.16
N PRO A 15 -10.07 7.45 11.21
CA PRO A 15 -9.77 6.01 11.18
C PRO A 15 -10.45 5.20 10.06
N GLN A 16 -11.62 5.67 9.60
CA GLN A 16 -12.37 5.08 8.49
C GLN A 16 -11.59 5.13 7.17
N TYR A 17 -10.77 6.17 6.96
CA TYR A 17 -9.94 6.31 5.76
C TYR A 17 -8.83 5.25 5.73
N ALA A 18 -8.27 4.87 6.88
CA ALA A 18 -7.23 3.84 6.90
C ALA A 18 -7.77 2.43 6.64
N LYS A 19 -8.99 2.11 7.06
CA LYS A 19 -9.61 0.81 6.76
C LYS A 19 -9.95 0.63 5.29
N ARG A 20 -10.46 1.66 4.61
CA ARG A 20 -10.72 1.58 3.16
C ARG A 20 -9.44 1.39 2.36
N THR A 21 -8.37 2.12 2.69
CA THR A 21 -7.09 2.05 1.98
C THR A 21 -6.48 0.66 2.17
N ALA A 22 -6.49 0.15 3.40
CA ALA A 22 -6.06 -1.22 3.69
C ALA A 22 -6.87 -2.28 2.94
N ALA A 23 -8.19 -2.10 2.81
CA ALA A 23 -9.04 -3.02 2.06
C ALA A 23 -8.73 -3.01 0.56
N VAL A 24 -8.50 -1.84 -0.04
CA VAL A 24 -8.13 -1.73 -1.47
C VAL A 24 -6.75 -2.34 -1.73
N SER A 25 -5.75 -2.08 -0.87
CA SER A 25 -4.45 -2.74 -0.92
C SER A 25 -4.55 -4.25 -0.74
N ALA A 26 -5.50 -4.74 0.07
CA ALA A 26 -5.72 -6.18 0.19
C ALA A 26 -6.38 -6.77 -1.07
N ILE A 27 -7.23 -6.01 -1.77
CA ILE A 27 -7.78 -6.43 -3.07
C ILE A 27 -6.64 -6.52 -4.10
N SER A 28 -5.75 -5.53 -4.18
CA SER A 28 -4.58 -5.59 -5.06
C SER A 28 -3.72 -6.80 -4.73
N ALA A 29 -3.43 -7.05 -3.45
CA ALA A 29 -2.69 -8.23 -3.02
C ALA A 29 -3.40 -9.53 -3.42
N LYS A 30 -4.73 -9.62 -3.24
CA LYS A 30 -5.50 -10.81 -3.66
C LYS A 30 -5.41 -11.06 -5.17
N LEU A 31 -5.29 -10.01 -5.98
CA LEU A 31 -5.19 -10.11 -7.43
C LEU A 31 -3.76 -10.38 -7.91
N PHE A 32 -2.75 -9.78 -7.28
CA PHE A 32 -1.40 -9.68 -7.84
C PHE A 32 -0.31 -10.41 -7.07
N LYS A 33 -0.54 -10.78 -5.80
CA LYS A 33 0.47 -11.53 -5.03
C LYS A 33 0.80 -12.87 -5.73
N PRO A 34 2.04 -13.37 -5.56
CA PRO A 34 2.43 -14.74 -5.95
C PRO A 34 1.47 -15.81 -5.44
N ALA A 35 1.38 -16.94 -6.13
CA ALA A 35 0.55 -18.06 -5.69
C ALA A 35 0.89 -18.50 -4.26
N LEU A 36 2.20 -18.69 -4.00
CA LEU A 36 2.75 -18.98 -2.68
C LEU A 36 3.30 -17.69 -2.07
N SER A 37 2.52 -17.07 -1.19
CA SER A 37 2.96 -15.90 -0.42
C SER A 37 2.96 -16.25 1.06
N GLU A 38 4.13 -16.26 1.67
CA GLU A 38 4.35 -16.68 3.05
C GLU A 38 4.90 -15.55 3.91
N VAL A 39 5.54 -14.54 3.31
CA VAL A 39 6.18 -13.44 4.05
C VAL A 39 5.52 -12.11 3.68
N LEU A 40 4.96 -11.43 4.69
CA LEU A 40 4.48 -10.04 4.60
C LEU A 40 5.52 -9.10 5.21
N CYS A 41 5.84 -8.02 4.51
CA CYS A 41 6.64 -6.92 5.02
C CYS A 41 5.81 -5.63 5.05
N ILE A 42 5.89 -4.87 6.14
CA ILE A 42 5.27 -3.55 6.28
C ILE A 42 6.36 -2.52 6.60
N LEU A 43 6.54 -1.55 5.70
CA LEU A 43 7.42 -0.40 5.90
C LEU A 43 6.57 0.77 6.42
N GLY A 44 6.79 1.13 7.67
CA GLY A 44 6.02 2.11 8.42
C GLY A 44 5.41 1.51 9.68
N SER A 45 5.05 2.39 10.62
CA SER A 45 4.45 2.00 11.92
C SER A 45 3.30 2.94 12.33
N GLY A 46 2.67 3.61 11.35
CA GLY A 46 1.56 4.55 11.56
C GLY A 46 0.18 3.90 11.45
N GLN A 47 -0.87 4.72 11.37
CA GLN A 47 -2.26 4.27 11.29
C GLN A 47 -2.53 3.37 10.06
N GLN A 48 -1.92 3.71 8.91
CA GLN A 48 -2.03 2.91 7.69
C GLN A 48 -1.35 1.54 7.87
N ALA A 49 -0.13 1.50 8.43
CA ALA A 49 0.55 0.24 8.72
C ALA A 49 -0.30 -0.68 9.62
N ARG A 50 -0.98 -0.10 10.63
CA ARG A 50 -1.85 -0.87 11.54
C ARG A 50 -3.08 -1.42 10.82
N SER A 51 -3.76 -0.58 10.05
CA SER A 51 -4.94 -1.02 9.31
C SER A 51 -4.60 -2.07 8.25
N HIS A 52 -3.44 -1.94 7.59
CA HIS A 52 -2.95 -2.94 6.64
C HIS A 52 -2.60 -4.24 7.34
N TYR A 53 -1.91 -4.20 8.48
CA TYR A 53 -1.65 -5.41 9.28
C TYR A 53 -2.95 -6.13 9.64
N ASP A 54 -3.94 -5.42 10.21
CA ASP A 54 -5.20 -6.00 10.67
C ASP A 54 -5.99 -6.63 9.50
N VAL A 55 -6.04 -5.96 8.34
CA VAL A 55 -6.76 -6.47 7.16
C VAL A 55 -6.01 -7.64 6.50
N PHE A 56 -4.69 -7.53 6.33
CA PHE A 56 -3.90 -8.53 5.62
C PHE A 56 -3.81 -9.84 6.40
N THR A 57 -3.58 -9.79 7.72
CA THR A 57 -3.51 -11.00 8.56
C THR A 57 -4.87 -11.68 8.74
N LYS A 58 -5.97 -10.92 8.59
CA LYS A 58 -7.32 -11.47 8.54
C LYS A 58 -7.64 -12.18 7.23
N LEU A 59 -7.18 -11.64 6.10
CA LEU A 59 -7.53 -12.14 4.75
C LEU A 59 -6.53 -13.17 4.20
N PHE A 60 -5.29 -13.13 4.64
CA PHE A 60 -4.21 -13.98 4.16
C PHE A 60 -3.53 -14.72 5.31
N LYS A 61 -2.94 -15.86 4.99
CA LYS A 61 -2.16 -16.66 5.94
C LYS A 61 -0.69 -16.55 5.60
N PHE A 62 -0.02 -15.59 6.23
CA PHE A 62 1.44 -15.45 6.17
C PHE A 62 2.07 -16.31 7.28
N LYS A 63 3.21 -16.93 6.98
CA LYS A 63 4.04 -17.63 7.97
C LYS A 63 4.88 -16.65 8.78
N GLU A 64 5.21 -15.50 8.19
CA GLU A 64 6.02 -14.48 8.81
C GLU A 64 5.49 -13.08 8.46
N VAL A 65 5.45 -12.20 9.46
CA VAL A 65 5.17 -10.78 9.28
C VAL A 65 6.35 -9.97 9.81
N ARG A 66 6.85 -9.05 8.99
CA ARG A 66 7.98 -8.17 9.29
C ARG A 66 7.55 -6.72 9.26
N VAL A 67 8.12 -5.93 10.15
CA VAL A 67 7.90 -4.48 10.20
C VAL A 67 9.24 -3.77 10.27
N TRP A 68 9.33 -2.67 9.52
CA TRP A 68 10.39 -1.69 9.71
C TRP A 68 9.80 -0.29 9.86
N SER A 69 10.42 0.54 10.69
CA SER A 69 10.12 1.97 10.75
C SER A 69 11.41 2.74 11.00
N ARG A 70 11.48 3.97 10.49
CA ARG A 70 12.58 4.90 10.76
C ARG A 70 12.76 5.15 12.26
N ASN A 71 11.68 5.14 13.02
CA ASN A 71 11.71 5.24 14.48
C ASN A 71 11.50 3.84 15.06
N LYS A 72 12.56 3.28 15.66
CA LYS A 72 12.55 1.91 16.19
C LYS A 72 11.60 1.76 17.37
N GLU A 73 11.50 2.78 18.22
CA GLU A 73 10.60 2.79 19.37
C GLU A 73 9.13 2.73 18.92
N MET A 74 8.79 3.41 17.83
CA MET A 74 7.45 3.34 17.23
C MET A 74 7.17 1.98 16.59
N ALA A 75 8.14 1.35 15.92
CA ALA A 75 7.99 -0.03 15.46
C ALA A 75 7.78 -1.01 16.62
N GLN A 76 8.50 -0.83 17.73
CA GLN A 76 8.33 -1.67 18.91
C GLN A 76 6.95 -1.49 19.55
N ARG A 77 6.47 -0.25 19.69
CA ARG A 77 5.10 0.02 20.16
C ARG A 77 4.06 -0.60 19.25
N PHE A 78 4.25 -0.47 17.93
CA PHE A 78 3.37 -1.07 16.94
C PHE A 78 3.20 -2.57 17.16
N VAL A 79 4.29 -3.32 17.35
CA VAL A 79 4.22 -4.78 17.54
C VAL A 79 3.76 -5.19 18.94
N ASN A 80 4.04 -4.39 19.97
CA ASN A 80 3.60 -4.69 21.34
C ASN A 80 2.06 -4.68 21.48
N ASP A 81 1.37 -3.95 20.60
CA ASP A 81 -0.09 -3.85 20.58
C ASP A 81 -0.77 -4.96 19.73
N LEU A 82 0.00 -5.95 19.26
CA LEU A 82 -0.46 -7.05 18.42
C LEU A 82 -0.47 -8.38 19.19
N GLN A 83 -1.41 -9.24 18.84
CA GLN A 83 -1.53 -10.57 19.46
C GLN A 83 -0.56 -11.59 18.86
N ASP A 84 -0.34 -11.52 17.55
CA ASP A 84 0.53 -12.44 16.82
C ASP A 84 1.96 -11.90 16.74
N PRO A 85 2.98 -12.78 16.68
CA PRO A 85 4.37 -12.37 16.60
C PRO A 85 4.67 -11.65 15.29
N VAL A 86 5.31 -10.49 15.41
CA VAL A 86 5.81 -9.68 14.28
C VAL A 86 7.27 -9.35 14.50
N THR A 87 8.10 -9.61 13.50
CA THR A 87 9.54 -9.34 13.54
C THR A 87 9.81 -7.86 13.25
N VAL A 88 10.45 -7.16 14.19
CA VAL A 88 10.94 -5.78 13.97
C VAL A 88 12.33 -5.85 13.35
N CYS A 89 12.46 -5.41 12.10
CA CYS A 89 13.72 -5.39 11.37
C CYS A 89 14.50 -4.09 11.61
N SER A 90 15.83 -4.16 11.52
CA SER A 90 16.73 -3.02 11.75
C SER A 90 16.90 -2.11 10.53
N SER A 91 16.63 -2.62 9.33
CA SER A 91 16.71 -1.87 8.07
C SER A 91 15.59 -2.26 7.09
N VAL A 92 15.30 -1.40 6.13
CA VAL A 92 14.35 -1.72 5.03
C VAL A 92 14.82 -2.96 4.28
N LYS A 93 16.12 -3.02 3.93
CA LYS A 93 16.72 -4.16 3.21
C LYS A 93 16.48 -5.48 3.93
N GLU A 94 16.74 -5.54 5.23
CA GLU A 94 16.46 -6.72 6.04
C GLU A 94 14.97 -7.11 6.01
N ALA A 95 14.08 -6.11 6.10
CA ALA A 95 12.65 -6.35 6.13
C ALA A 95 12.11 -6.95 4.83
N VAL A 96 12.62 -6.49 3.67
CA VAL A 96 12.05 -6.82 2.35
C VAL A 96 12.71 -8.01 1.66
N ILE A 97 13.94 -8.41 2.05
CA ILE A 97 14.60 -9.56 1.45
C ILE A 97 13.75 -10.82 1.63
N GLY A 98 13.30 -11.40 0.51
CA GLY A 98 12.46 -12.59 0.50
C GLY A 98 10.98 -12.34 0.85
N ALA A 99 10.55 -11.10 1.05
CA ALA A 99 9.14 -10.77 1.25
C ALA A 99 8.34 -11.01 -0.05
N ASP A 100 7.19 -11.65 0.06
CA ASP A 100 6.29 -11.92 -1.07
C ASP A 100 5.32 -10.77 -1.31
N VAL A 101 4.94 -10.12 -0.21
CA VAL A 101 4.03 -8.98 -0.20
C VAL A 101 4.67 -7.88 0.65
N ILE A 102 4.78 -6.68 0.10
CA ILE A 102 5.36 -5.51 0.76
C ILE A 102 4.32 -4.40 0.80
N VAL A 103 4.11 -3.78 1.94
CA VAL A 103 3.28 -2.57 2.09
C VAL A 103 4.20 -1.41 2.43
N THR A 104 4.18 -0.34 1.64
CA THR A 104 4.87 0.92 1.99
C THR A 104 3.84 1.94 2.45
N ALA A 105 3.93 2.34 3.72
CA ALA A 105 2.98 3.22 4.38
C ALA A 105 3.73 4.23 5.26
N THR A 106 4.70 4.92 4.68
CA THR A 106 5.56 5.90 5.36
C THR A 106 5.30 7.33 4.88
N GLY A 107 5.81 8.29 5.65
CA GLY A 107 5.91 9.69 5.25
C GLY A 107 7.27 10.04 4.65
N ALA A 108 7.94 9.09 3.98
CA ALA A 108 9.20 9.36 3.30
C ALA A 108 8.98 10.27 2.08
N SER A 109 9.89 11.22 1.87
CA SER A 109 9.93 12.07 0.68
C SER A 109 10.99 11.62 -0.33
N GLN A 110 11.79 10.61 0.01
CA GLN A 110 12.85 10.05 -0.82
C GLN A 110 12.77 8.52 -0.80
N PRO A 111 13.19 7.82 -1.88
CA PRO A 111 13.10 6.37 -1.97
C PRO A 111 13.70 5.66 -0.76
N ILE A 112 12.92 4.74 -0.20
CA ILE A 112 13.34 3.86 0.91
C ILE A 112 13.34 2.39 0.48
N LEU A 113 12.54 2.02 -0.51
CA LEU A 113 12.47 0.69 -1.08
C LEU A 113 13.12 0.69 -2.46
N PHE A 114 14.17 -0.14 -2.59
CA PHE A 114 14.97 -0.25 -3.79
C PHE A 114 14.71 -1.59 -4.49
N GLY A 115 14.53 -1.57 -5.81
CA GLY A 115 14.22 -2.74 -6.62
C GLY A 115 15.23 -3.89 -6.45
N GLU A 116 16.50 -3.56 -6.23
CA GLU A 116 17.56 -4.55 -5.99
C GLU A 116 17.35 -5.43 -4.75
N TRP A 117 16.49 -5.03 -3.81
CA TRP A 117 16.18 -5.83 -2.61
C TRP A 117 14.89 -6.63 -2.75
N VAL A 118 14.06 -6.31 -3.74
CA VAL A 118 12.74 -6.88 -3.92
C VAL A 118 12.86 -8.28 -4.52
N LYS A 119 12.19 -9.24 -3.90
CA LYS A 119 12.11 -10.60 -4.42
C LYS A 119 11.43 -10.57 -5.80
N PRO A 120 12.00 -11.22 -6.84
CA PRO A 120 11.32 -11.35 -8.12
C PRO A 120 9.93 -11.97 -7.96
N GLY A 121 8.91 -11.32 -8.54
CA GLY A 121 7.51 -11.73 -8.41
C GLY A 121 6.77 -11.12 -7.22
N ALA A 122 7.45 -10.41 -6.31
CA ALA A 122 6.78 -9.80 -5.15
C ALA A 122 5.71 -8.79 -5.57
N HIS A 123 4.68 -8.67 -4.73
CA HIS A 123 3.67 -7.62 -4.86
C HIS A 123 3.90 -6.50 -3.83
N ILE A 124 3.95 -5.26 -4.31
CA ILE A 124 4.12 -4.07 -3.49
C ILE A 124 2.80 -3.29 -3.50
N ALA A 125 2.21 -3.05 -2.34
CA ALA A 125 1.13 -2.08 -2.15
C ALA A 125 1.75 -0.77 -1.62
N ALA A 126 1.88 0.22 -2.51
CA ALA A 126 2.51 1.50 -2.22
C ALA A 126 1.45 2.56 -1.87
N VAL A 127 1.43 2.97 -0.60
CA VAL A 127 0.36 3.77 0.00
C VAL A 127 0.83 5.14 0.46
N GLY A 128 2.12 5.29 0.79
CA GLY A 128 2.71 6.58 1.15
C GLY A 128 2.99 7.46 -0.08
N ALA A 129 3.76 8.53 0.11
CA ALA A 129 4.21 9.42 -0.96
C ALA A 129 3.09 9.89 -1.92
N CYS A 130 2.02 10.47 -1.37
CA CYS A 130 0.90 11.06 -2.11
C CYS A 130 1.13 12.56 -2.39
N ARG A 131 2.35 12.89 -2.81
CA ARG A 131 2.76 14.22 -3.26
C ARG A 131 3.63 14.06 -4.50
N PRO A 132 3.52 14.96 -5.50
CA PRO A 132 4.21 14.81 -6.78
C PRO A 132 5.74 14.87 -6.67
N ASP A 133 6.25 15.40 -5.56
CA ASP A 133 7.68 15.51 -5.23
C ASP A 133 8.15 14.48 -4.20
N TRP A 134 7.27 13.61 -3.67
CA TRP A 134 7.61 12.59 -2.68
C TRP A 134 7.66 11.21 -3.29
N ARG A 135 8.58 10.37 -2.79
CA ARG A 135 8.73 8.99 -3.23
C ARG A 135 9.02 8.05 -2.07
N GLU A 136 8.52 6.83 -2.18
CA GLU A 136 8.95 5.70 -1.36
C GLU A 136 9.75 4.67 -2.17
N LEU A 137 9.56 4.64 -3.50
CA LEU A 137 10.08 3.63 -4.40
C LEU A 137 11.12 4.23 -5.35
N ASP A 138 12.21 3.50 -5.58
CA ASP A 138 13.26 3.92 -6.50
C ASP A 138 12.89 3.71 -7.99
N ASP A 139 13.73 4.22 -8.89
CA ASP A 139 13.49 4.14 -10.33
C ASP A 139 13.57 2.72 -10.87
N VAL A 140 14.46 1.88 -10.32
CA VAL A 140 14.64 0.51 -10.78
C VAL A 140 13.34 -0.27 -10.52
N LEU A 141 12.82 -0.22 -9.29
CA LEU A 141 11.58 -0.89 -8.96
C LEU A 141 10.41 -0.40 -9.82
N MET A 142 10.27 0.92 -9.97
CA MET A 142 9.14 1.50 -10.71
C MET A 142 9.18 1.20 -12.21
N ARG A 143 10.36 1.05 -12.81
CA ARG A 143 10.51 0.75 -14.24
C ARG A 143 10.41 -0.73 -14.57
N GLU A 144 10.85 -1.60 -13.68
CA GLU A 144 10.85 -3.05 -13.91
C GLU A 144 9.54 -3.73 -13.51
N ALA A 145 8.81 -3.17 -12.54
CA ALA A 145 7.55 -3.71 -12.08
C ALA A 145 6.41 -3.44 -13.07
N VAL A 146 5.40 -4.30 -13.05
CA VAL A 146 4.10 -3.98 -13.66
C VAL A 146 3.34 -3.06 -12.71
N VAL A 147 3.14 -1.82 -13.13
CA VAL A 147 2.53 -0.77 -12.31
C VAL A 147 1.02 -0.73 -12.51
N TYR A 148 0.29 -0.99 -11.43
CA TYR A 148 -1.14 -0.81 -11.29
C TYR A 148 -1.43 0.41 -10.42
N VAL A 149 -2.53 1.11 -10.70
CA VAL A 149 -2.96 2.28 -9.91
C VAL A 149 -4.43 2.17 -9.54
N ASP A 150 -4.88 2.97 -8.59
CA ASP A 150 -6.32 3.15 -8.36
C ASP A 150 -6.96 4.04 -9.43
N SER A 151 -6.30 5.13 -9.80
CA SER A 151 -6.69 6.04 -10.89
C SER A 151 -5.47 6.57 -11.66
N ARG A 152 -5.49 6.50 -12.99
CA ARG A 152 -4.43 7.08 -13.85
C ARG A 152 -4.34 8.60 -13.69
N GLU A 153 -5.48 9.27 -13.61
CA GLU A 153 -5.56 10.72 -13.42
C GLU A 153 -4.89 11.13 -12.10
N GLY A 154 -5.29 10.51 -10.99
CA GLY A 154 -4.66 10.77 -9.69
C GLY A 154 -3.16 10.43 -9.69
N ALA A 155 -2.79 9.27 -10.24
CA ALA A 155 -1.42 8.80 -10.32
C ALA A 155 -0.48 9.80 -11.02
N THR A 156 -0.92 10.32 -12.17
CA THR A 156 -0.12 11.28 -12.96
C THR A 156 -0.09 12.68 -12.37
N ALA A 157 -1.05 13.04 -11.51
CA ALA A 157 -1.11 14.34 -10.85
C ALA A 157 -0.39 14.38 -9.50
N GLU A 158 -0.45 13.30 -8.71
CA GLU A 158 -0.10 13.33 -7.28
C GLU A 158 0.99 12.34 -6.85
N SER A 159 1.29 11.30 -7.64
CA SER A 159 2.27 10.28 -7.25
C SER A 159 3.67 10.64 -7.74
N GLY A 160 4.52 11.14 -6.84
CA GLY A 160 5.93 11.35 -7.17
C GLY A 160 6.66 10.05 -7.56
N ASP A 161 6.25 8.89 -7.04
CA ASP A 161 6.79 7.59 -7.46
C ASP A 161 6.59 7.34 -8.96
N ILE A 162 5.49 7.82 -9.54
CA ILE A 162 5.15 7.64 -10.97
C ILE A 162 5.72 8.80 -11.79
N ILE A 163 5.45 10.04 -11.36
CA ILE A 163 5.86 11.26 -12.07
C ILE A 163 7.37 11.32 -12.24
N LEU A 164 8.13 11.08 -11.17
CA LEU A 164 9.58 11.26 -11.17
C LEU A 164 10.33 10.05 -11.77
N SER A 165 9.75 8.84 -11.70
CA SER A 165 10.36 7.66 -12.33
C SER A 165 10.11 7.59 -13.84
N GLY A 166 9.03 8.23 -14.31
CA GLY A 166 8.51 8.09 -15.67
C GLY A 166 7.90 6.72 -15.93
N ALA A 167 7.50 5.98 -14.89
CA ALA A 167 6.94 4.65 -15.05
C ALA A 167 5.60 4.67 -15.80
N GLU A 168 5.43 3.73 -16.71
CA GLU A 168 4.19 3.54 -17.45
C GLU A 168 3.16 2.81 -16.58
N VAL A 169 1.95 3.39 -16.47
CA VAL A 169 0.84 2.73 -15.80
C VAL A 169 0.25 1.66 -16.72
N PHE A 170 0.35 0.40 -16.31
CA PHE A 170 -0.16 -0.74 -17.07
C PHE A 170 -1.69 -0.78 -17.07
N ALA A 171 -2.32 -0.70 -15.89
CA ALA A 171 -3.77 -0.73 -15.75
C ALA A 171 -4.24 -0.10 -14.44
N GLU A 172 -5.50 0.32 -14.39
CA GLU A 172 -6.19 0.61 -13.14
C GLU A 172 -6.68 -0.68 -12.48
N LEU A 173 -6.76 -0.68 -11.15
CA LEU A 173 -7.24 -1.83 -10.38
C LEU A 173 -8.66 -2.25 -10.82
N GLY A 174 -9.52 -1.27 -11.14
CA GLY A 174 -10.88 -1.52 -11.64
C GLY A 174 -10.92 -2.26 -12.97
N GLU A 175 -9.97 -1.97 -13.87
CA GLU A 175 -9.83 -2.64 -15.17
C GLU A 175 -9.40 -4.10 -15.03
N VAL A 176 -8.68 -4.44 -13.96
CA VAL A 176 -8.34 -5.83 -13.66
C VAL A 176 -9.53 -6.54 -13.01
N ILE A 177 -10.23 -5.89 -12.08
CA ILE A 177 -11.40 -6.46 -11.40
C ILE A 177 -12.51 -6.81 -12.40
N ASN A 178 -12.74 -5.97 -13.42
CA ASN A 178 -13.77 -6.20 -14.43
C ASN A 178 -13.33 -7.15 -15.57
N GLY A 179 -12.07 -7.63 -15.54
CA GLY A 179 -11.54 -8.56 -16.53
C GLY A 179 -11.08 -7.93 -17.85
N SER A 180 -11.04 -6.60 -17.95
CA SER A 180 -10.53 -5.88 -19.14
C SER A 180 -9.01 -6.00 -19.29
N PHE A 181 -8.29 -6.11 -18.18
CA PHE A 181 -6.83 -6.26 -18.15
C PHE A 181 -6.38 -7.48 -17.33
N PRO A 182 -5.29 -8.16 -17.73
CA PRO A 182 -4.79 -9.32 -17.01
C PRO A 182 -4.04 -8.96 -15.73
N ALA A 183 -4.13 -9.84 -14.73
CA ALA A 183 -3.28 -9.80 -13.54
C ALA A 183 -1.92 -10.48 -13.81
N GLN A 184 -0.84 -9.72 -13.78
CA GLN A 184 0.52 -10.20 -14.07
C GLN A 184 1.21 -10.78 -12.83
N ARG A 185 0.60 -11.80 -12.21
CA ARG A 185 1.00 -12.35 -10.88
C ARG A 185 2.37 -13.01 -10.83
N GLU A 186 2.95 -13.34 -11.99
CA GLU A 186 4.28 -13.95 -12.11
C GLU A 186 5.40 -12.90 -12.18
N LYS A 187 5.05 -11.62 -12.37
CA LYS A 187 6.00 -10.50 -12.41
C LYS A 187 6.01 -9.79 -11.07
N THR A 188 7.08 -9.02 -10.82
CA THR A 188 7.06 -8.02 -9.75
C THR A 188 5.98 -7.00 -10.08
N THR A 189 5.09 -6.72 -9.12
CA THR A 189 3.94 -5.82 -9.32
C THR A 189 3.94 -4.72 -8.28
N VAL A 190 3.64 -3.50 -8.71
CA VAL A 190 3.42 -2.35 -7.81
C VAL A 190 1.97 -1.92 -7.97
N PHE A 191 1.23 -1.83 -6.88
CA PHE A 191 -0.03 -1.13 -6.82
C PHE A 191 0.18 0.20 -6.09
N LYS A 192 0.11 1.32 -6.80
CA LYS A 192 0.17 2.66 -6.21
C LYS A 192 -1.25 3.12 -5.86
N SER A 193 -1.49 3.33 -4.56
CA SER A 193 -2.75 3.85 -4.03
C SER A 193 -2.57 5.31 -3.62
N LEU A 194 -3.43 6.18 -4.13
CA LEU A 194 -3.54 7.58 -3.70
C LEU A 194 -4.84 7.84 -2.93
N GLY A 195 -5.83 6.95 -3.10
CA GLY A 195 -7.16 7.08 -2.57
C GLY A 195 -8.08 7.78 -3.57
N MET A 196 -9.23 7.17 -3.85
CA MET A 196 -10.24 7.78 -4.72
C MET A 196 -11.45 8.20 -3.90
N GLY A 197 -12.05 9.35 -4.23
CA GLY A 197 -13.28 9.81 -3.58
C GLY A 197 -14.44 8.79 -3.65
N ILE A 198 -14.48 7.94 -4.68
CA ILE A 198 -15.47 6.85 -4.76
C ILE A 198 -15.31 5.80 -3.66
N GLN A 199 -14.08 5.54 -3.20
CA GLN A 199 -13.82 4.60 -2.11
C GLN A 199 -14.35 5.15 -0.78
N ASP A 200 -14.37 6.48 -0.61
CA ASP A 200 -15.04 7.15 0.52
C ASP A 200 -16.55 7.01 0.44
N ALA A 201 -17.13 7.26 -0.74
CA ALA A 201 -18.57 7.18 -0.93
C ALA A 201 -19.11 5.77 -0.64
N VAL A 202 -18.41 4.72 -1.09
CA VAL A 202 -18.79 3.33 -0.81
C VAL A 202 -18.63 3.00 0.68
N SER A 203 -17.54 3.44 1.31
CA SER A 203 -17.32 3.21 2.74
C SER A 203 -18.37 3.92 3.61
N ALA A 204 -18.70 5.18 3.26
CA ALA A 204 -19.75 5.96 3.92
C ALA A 204 -21.13 5.30 3.74
N LYS A 205 -21.42 4.78 2.54
CA LYS A 205 -22.65 4.03 2.27
C LYS A 205 -22.74 2.76 3.13
N LEU A 206 -21.68 1.96 3.22
CA LEU A 206 -21.68 0.75 4.05
C LEU A 206 -21.85 1.05 5.54
N VAL A 207 -21.26 2.14 6.04
CA VAL A 207 -21.46 2.60 7.43
C VAL A 207 -22.91 3.05 7.65
N LEU A 208 -23.48 3.79 6.70
CA LEU A 208 -24.87 4.25 6.77
C LEU A 208 -25.88 3.10 6.68
N GLU A 209 -25.65 2.12 5.81
CA GLU A 209 -26.47 0.90 5.68
C GLU A 209 -26.43 0.07 6.96
N LYS A 210 -25.25 -0.07 7.59
CA LYS A 210 -25.12 -0.76 8.86
C LYS A 210 -25.83 -0.02 10.00
N TRP A 211 -25.67 1.31 10.08
CA TRP A 211 -26.37 2.15 11.06
C TRP A 211 -27.89 2.00 10.96
N ASN A 212 -28.43 2.01 9.74
CA ASN A 212 -29.86 1.84 9.49
C ASN A 212 -30.37 0.40 9.70
N SER A 213 -29.48 -0.57 9.86
CA SER A 213 -29.85 -1.97 10.17
C SER A 213 -29.80 -2.30 11.66
N GLU A 214 -29.21 -1.42 12.47
CA GLU A 214 -29.12 -1.54 13.94
C GLU A 214 -30.19 -0.70 14.68
N TYR A 215 -31.07 -0.02 13.93
CA TYR A 215 -32.24 0.74 14.38
C TYR A 215 -33.46 0.42 13.49
#